data_AF-A0A1F7R2H7-F1
#
_entry.id   AF-A0A1F7R2H7-F1
#
_cell.length_a   1.000
_cell.length_b   1.000
_cell.length_c   1.000
_cell.angle_alpha   90.00
_cell.angle_beta   90.00
_cell.angle_gamma   90.00
#
_symmetry.space_group_name_H-M   'P 1'
#
loop_
_entity.id
_entity.type
_entity.pdbx_description
1 polymer ?
#
loop_
_entity_poly.entity_id
_entity_poly.type
_entity_poly.pdbx_seq_one_letter_code
_entity_poly.pdbx_strand_id
1 'polypeptide(L)'
;MDWLKDHKIWLGVIVLFILVIVAANAVGGGKKTTNTQINQQSASEAKPKQQKPQPVFNIPSLIGKNIDQIRETLGAPADGSRSDPTAEQSQFGLDEWDNTFKKEGIELLVTFNPATRVVIDFFVSTDDPSGATEDKDRLIEISGLSENADNYRVEFVRTIKDPNSFTGIKAIPK
;
A
#
# COMPACT_ATOMS: atom_id res chain seq x y z
N MET A 1 31.21 15.56 -4.80
CA MET A 1 30.74 14.30 -5.43
C MET A 1 31.27 13.14 -4.59
N ASP A 2 30.73 12.96 -3.39
CA ASP A 2 31.22 11.94 -2.42
C ASP A 2 30.09 11.16 -1.74
N TRP A 3 28.88 11.17 -2.32
CA TRP A 3 27.70 10.49 -1.76
C TRP A 3 27.48 9.06 -2.33
N LEU A 4 28.36 8.57 -3.19
CA LEU A 4 28.17 7.28 -3.90
C LEU A 4 29.02 6.12 -3.36
N LYS A 5 29.73 6.29 -2.24
CA LYS A 5 30.62 5.26 -1.70
C LYS A 5 30.02 4.37 -0.59
N ASP A 6 28.91 4.79 0.03
CA ASP A 6 28.39 4.10 1.23
C ASP A 6 27.06 3.35 1.03
N HIS A 7 26.53 3.27 -0.19
CA HIS A 7 25.32 2.48 -0.49
C HIS A 7 25.56 1.46 -1.60
N LYS A 8 26.52 0.57 -1.37
CA LYS A 8 26.67 -0.66 -2.13
C LYS A 8 25.85 -1.75 -1.45
N ILE A 9 24.61 -2.00 -1.91
CA ILE A 9 23.94 -3.33 -1.93
C ILE A 9 22.51 -3.27 -2.51
N TRP A 10 21.84 -2.11 -2.67
CA TRP A 10 20.43 -2.09 -3.08
C TRP A 10 20.18 -1.65 -4.53
N LEU A 11 20.71 -2.41 -5.50
CA LEU A 11 20.45 -2.18 -6.94
C LEU A 11 20.25 -3.48 -7.75
N GLY A 12 20.04 -4.62 -7.07
CA GLY A 12 19.80 -5.89 -7.73
C GLY A 12 18.33 -6.28 -7.66
N VAL A 13 17.71 -6.49 -8.83
CA VAL A 13 16.40 -7.16 -9.05
C VAL A 13 15.16 -6.24 -9.10
N ILE A 14 15.18 -5.23 -9.98
CA ILE A 14 13.94 -4.79 -10.67
C ILE A 14 14.25 -4.64 -12.16
N VAL A 15 14.45 -5.78 -12.85
CA VAL A 15 14.47 -5.85 -14.32
C VAL A 15 13.98 -7.23 -14.79
N LEU A 16 12.71 -7.33 -15.24
CA LEU A 16 12.22 -8.05 -16.44
C LEU A 16 10.68 -7.93 -16.50
N PHE A 17 10.05 -7.11 -17.37
CA PHE A 17 9.62 -7.38 -18.78
C PHE A 17 8.72 -8.63 -18.93
N ILE A 18 7.59 -8.69 -19.65
CA ILE A 18 6.81 -7.77 -20.50
C ILE A 18 5.46 -8.48 -20.88
N LEU A 19 4.41 -7.69 -21.19
CA LEU A 19 3.22 -7.90 -22.06
C LEU A 19 2.48 -9.26 -22.17
N VAL A 20 1.16 -9.19 -21.96
CA VAL A 20 0.16 -9.73 -22.93
C VAL A 20 -0.99 -8.73 -23.09
N ILE A 21 -1.27 -8.34 -24.34
CA ILE A 21 -2.41 -7.50 -24.75
C ILE A 21 -3.49 -8.39 -25.38
N VAL A 22 -4.75 -7.94 -25.25
CA VAL A 22 -5.92 -8.08 -26.17
C VAL A 22 -6.98 -9.11 -25.78
N ALA A 23 -8.18 -8.59 -25.43
CA ALA A 23 -9.50 -8.85 -26.05
C ALA A 23 -10.59 -8.29 -25.11
N ALA A 24 -11.77 -7.81 -25.50
CA ALA A 24 -12.37 -7.32 -26.74
C ALA A 24 -13.74 -6.73 -26.33
N ASN A 25 -14.07 -5.57 -26.89
CA ASN A 25 -15.38 -5.08 -27.34
C ASN A 25 -16.72 -5.61 -26.75
N ALA A 26 -17.55 -4.62 -26.38
CA ALA A 26 -18.88 -4.32 -26.95
C ALA A 26 -20.18 -4.63 -26.18
N VAL A 27 -21.02 -3.58 -26.21
CA VAL A 27 -22.48 -3.57 -26.47
C VAL A 27 -23.45 -3.90 -25.33
N GLY A 28 -24.43 -3.02 -25.16
CA GLY A 28 -25.73 -3.37 -24.57
C GLY A 28 -26.49 -2.20 -23.99
N GLY A 29 -27.20 -1.44 -24.84
CA GLY A 29 -28.06 -0.34 -24.41
C GLY A 29 -29.33 -0.78 -23.69
N GLY A 30 -30.00 0.20 -23.05
CA GLY A 30 -31.34 0.01 -22.51
C GLY A 30 -31.79 1.11 -21.55
N LYS A 31 -32.20 2.27 -22.09
CA LYS A 31 -33.04 3.23 -21.36
C LYS A 31 -34.42 2.62 -21.14
N LYS A 32 -34.90 2.57 -19.89
CA LYS A 32 -36.34 2.70 -19.59
C LYS A 32 -36.55 3.50 -18.32
N THR A 33 -37.06 4.70 -18.52
CA THR A 33 -37.75 5.57 -17.57
C THR A 33 -39.04 4.88 -17.11
N THR A 34 -39.33 4.87 -15.81
CA THR A 34 -40.70 4.71 -15.31
C THR A 34 -40.87 5.60 -14.10
N ASN A 35 -41.90 6.43 -14.19
CA ASN A 35 -42.24 7.53 -13.32
C ASN A 35 -43.37 7.04 -12.41
N THR A 36 -43.16 7.02 -11.09
CA THR A 36 -44.22 6.79 -10.09
C THR A 36 -43.91 7.62 -8.85
N GLN A 37 -44.51 8.81 -8.76
CA GLN A 37 -44.90 9.42 -7.47
C GLN A 37 -45.91 8.45 -6.82
N ILE A 38 -45.98 8.24 -5.51
CA ILE A 38 -46.33 9.18 -4.43
C ILE A 38 -46.08 8.43 -3.10
N ASN A 39 -45.40 9.04 -2.13
CA ASN A 39 -45.96 9.26 -0.78
C ASN A 39 -45.02 10.13 0.06
N GLN A 40 -45.49 11.31 0.45
CA GLN A 40 -44.83 12.17 1.43
C GLN A 40 -45.13 11.64 2.83
N GLN A 41 -44.09 11.22 3.53
CA GLN A 41 -44.13 11.03 4.97
C GLN A 41 -42.84 11.62 5.53
N SER A 42 -42.98 12.75 6.23
CA SER A 42 -41.89 13.45 6.91
C SER A 42 -41.14 12.50 7.83
N ALA A 43 -39.95 12.11 7.42
CA ALA A 43 -38.89 11.62 8.29
C ALA A 43 -37.76 12.64 8.20
N SER A 44 -37.29 13.12 9.35
CA SER A 44 -36.16 14.02 9.48
C SER A 44 -34.98 13.48 8.67
N GLU A 45 -34.61 14.20 7.62
CA GLU A 45 -33.53 13.85 6.70
C GLU A 45 -32.20 13.97 7.45
N ALA A 46 -31.78 12.89 8.09
CA ALA A 46 -30.40 12.75 8.55
C ALA A 46 -29.53 12.79 7.29
N LYS A 47 -28.86 13.93 7.08
CA LYS A 47 -27.83 14.12 6.06
C LYS A 47 -27.04 12.82 5.92
N PRO A 48 -26.96 12.21 4.71
CA PRO A 48 -26.17 11.00 4.53
C PRO A 48 -24.79 11.28 5.10
N LYS A 49 -24.39 10.56 6.15
CA LYS A 49 -22.99 10.55 6.59
C LYS A 49 -22.25 10.02 5.37
N GLN A 50 -21.57 10.91 4.64
CA GLN A 50 -20.63 10.53 3.59
C GLN A 50 -19.69 9.54 4.22
N GLN A 51 -19.92 8.26 3.94
CA GLN A 51 -19.13 7.18 4.45
C GLN A 51 -17.79 7.33 3.74
N LYS A 52 -16.76 7.73 4.48
CA LYS A 52 -15.43 7.88 3.91
C LYS A 52 -15.07 6.57 3.21
N PRO A 53 -14.51 6.62 1.98
CA PRO A 53 -14.04 5.43 1.31
C PRO A 53 -13.10 4.65 2.24
N GLN A 54 -13.27 3.33 2.27
CA GLN A 54 -12.44 2.47 3.11
C GLN A 54 -11.05 2.37 2.47
N PRO A 55 -9.98 2.47 3.25
CA PRO A 55 -8.64 2.35 2.70
C PRO A 55 -8.40 0.92 2.20
N VAL A 56 -7.56 0.77 1.17
CA VAL A 56 -7.17 -0.53 0.65
C VAL A 56 -6.40 -1.29 1.73
N PHE A 57 -5.42 -0.64 2.35
CA PHE A 57 -4.73 -1.11 3.53
C PHE A 57 -5.05 -0.21 4.73
N ASN A 58 -5.51 -0.77 5.85
CA ASN A 58 -5.72 -0.02 7.09
C ASN A 58 -4.43 -0.01 7.93
N ILE A 59 -3.41 0.72 7.46
CA ILE A 59 -2.08 0.73 8.11
C ILE A 59 -2.13 1.14 9.58
N PRO A 60 -2.93 2.14 10.03
CA PRO A 60 -3.00 2.49 11.45
C PRO A 60 -3.38 1.32 12.36
N SER A 61 -4.18 0.36 11.88
CA SER A 61 -4.54 -0.83 12.65
C SER A 61 -3.42 -1.86 12.80
N LEU A 62 -2.35 -1.72 12.00
CA LEU A 62 -1.18 -2.60 12.01
C LEU A 62 -0.03 -2.04 12.85
N ILE A 63 -0.04 -0.75 13.17
CA ILE A 63 1.00 -0.10 13.97
C ILE A 63 1.06 -0.75 15.37
N GLY A 64 2.27 -1.10 15.80
CA GLY A 64 2.52 -1.78 17.08
C GLY A 64 2.37 -3.31 17.04
N LYS A 65 1.95 -3.89 15.90
CA LYS A 65 1.99 -5.34 15.68
C LYS A 65 3.38 -5.78 15.24
N ASN A 66 3.74 -7.01 15.58
CA ASN A 66 4.90 -7.67 14.98
C ASN A 66 4.53 -8.32 13.63
N ILE A 67 5.53 -8.77 12.87
CA ILE A 67 5.31 -9.33 11.53
C ILE A 67 4.39 -10.58 11.54
N ASP A 68 4.44 -11.40 12.61
CA ASP A 68 3.61 -12.60 12.69
C ASP A 68 2.12 -12.27 12.84
N GLN A 69 1.80 -11.30 13.69
CA GLN A 69 0.44 -10.77 13.86
C GLN A 69 -0.07 -10.06 12.59
N ILE A 70 0.82 -9.43 11.83
CA ILE A 70 0.47 -8.83 10.55
C ILE A 70 0.12 -9.90 9.52
N ARG A 71 0.91 -10.98 9.43
CA ARG A 71 0.61 -12.14 8.56
C ARG A 71 -0.71 -12.80 8.94
N GLU A 72 -1.06 -12.87 10.22
CA GLU A 72 -2.38 -13.36 10.65
C GLU A 72 -3.52 -12.43 10.20
N THR A 73 -3.28 -11.12 10.18
CA THR A 73 -4.28 -10.11 9.80
C THR A 73 -4.46 -10.02 8.28
N LEU A 74 -3.36 -10.04 7.52
CA LEU A 74 -3.34 -9.80 6.08
C LEU A 74 -3.30 -11.08 5.24
N GLY A 75 -3.02 -12.23 5.85
CA GLY A 75 -2.81 -13.51 5.17
C GLY A 75 -1.34 -13.76 4.82
N ALA A 76 -1.11 -14.69 3.89
CA ALA A 76 0.24 -14.98 3.42
C ALA A 76 0.78 -13.83 2.54
N PRO A 77 2.09 -13.54 2.59
CA PRO A 77 2.75 -12.65 1.63
C PRO A 77 2.53 -13.09 0.18
N ALA A 78 2.67 -12.14 -0.75
CA ALA A 78 2.43 -12.31 -2.18
C ALA A 78 3.38 -13.34 -2.84
N ASP A 79 4.57 -13.53 -2.27
CA ASP A 79 5.52 -14.58 -2.71
C ASP A 79 5.07 -16.00 -2.29
N GLY A 80 3.97 -16.13 -1.56
CA GLY A 80 3.38 -17.40 -1.14
C GLY A 80 4.11 -18.08 0.02
N SER A 81 5.18 -17.49 0.53
CA SER A 81 5.94 -18.00 1.66
C SER A 81 5.79 -17.05 2.85
N ARG A 82 5.71 -17.60 4.07
CA ARG A 82 6.15 -16.83 5.25
C ARG A 82 7.67 -16.71 5.13
N SER A 83 8.15 -15.91 4.18
CA SER A 83 9.56 -15.73 3.89
C SER A 83 10.17 -15.00 5.07
N ASP A 84 10.60 -15.79 6.06
CA ASP A 84 11.67 -15.40 6.94
C ASP A 84 13.00 -15.73 6.24
N PRO A 85 14.10 -15.04 6.57
CA PRO A 85 15.41 -15.40 6.03
C PRO A 85 15.73 -16.86 6.31
N THR A 86 16.41 -17.53 5.38
CA THR A 86 16.89 -18.90 5.63
C THR A 86 17.88 -18.94 6.80
N ALA A 87 18.14 -20.13 7.33
CA ALA A 87 19.14 -20.31 8.38
C ALA A 87 20.52 -19.80 7.95
N GLU A 88 20.90 -20.02 6.69
CA GLU A 88 22.13 -19.51 6.09
C GLU A 88 22.11 -17.98 5.95
N GLN A 89 21.00 -17.40 5.52
CA GLN A 89 20.86 -15.94 5.41
C GLN A 89 20.93 -15.26 6.79
N SER A 90 20.38 -15.91 7.82
CA SER A 90 20.40 -15.42 9.20
C SER A 90 21.82 -15.33 9.79
N GLN A 91 22.76 -16.13 9.29
CA GLN A 91 24.16 -16.08 9.73
C GLN A 91 24.89 -14.80 9.32
N PHE A 92 24.35 -14.04 8.36
CA PHE A 92 24.93 -12.78 7.92
C PHE A 92 24.54 -11.58 8.80
N GLY A 93 23.77 -11.79 9.87
CA GLY A 93 23.35 -10.71 10.77
C GLY A 93 22.45 -9.70 10.07
N LEU A 94 21.40 -10.18 9.40
CA LEU A 94 20.45 -9.32 8.71
C LEU A 94 19.66 -8.48 9.72
N ASP A 95 19.77 -7.16 9.59
CA ASP A 95 19.02 -6.22 10.43
C ASP A 95 17.61 -5.96 9.91
N GLU A 96 17.36 -6.25 8.62
CA GLU A 96 16.10 -5.98 7.93
C GLU A 96 15.73 -7.14 7.00
N TRP A 97 14.43 -7.38 6.90
CA TRP A 97 13.79 -8.27 5.94
C TRP A 97 12.42 -7.70 5.57
N ASP A 98 11.87 -8.08 4.43
CA ASP A 98 10.60 -7.57 3.96
C ASP A 98 9.61 -8.66 3.56
N ASN A 99 8.33 -8.35 3.73
CA ASN A 99 7.22 -9.14 3.21
C ASN A 99 6.31 -8.22 2.39
N THR A 100 6.03 -8.63 1.15
CA THR A 100 5.09 -7.92 0.28
C THR A 100 3.71 -8.54 0.38
N PHE A 101 2.68 -7.72 0.56
CA PHE A 101 1.27 -8.10 0.50
C PHE A 101 0.61 -7.36 -0.66
N LYS A 102 -0.38 -7.98 -1.30
CA LYS A 102 -1.06 -7.39 -2.46
C LYS A 102 -2.56 -7.42 -2.30
N LYS A 103 -3.21 -6.27 -2.49
CA LYS A 103 -4.67 -6.13 -2.48
C LYS A 103 -5.08 -5.09 -3.52
N GLU A 104 -6.08 -5.43 -4.33
CA GLU A 104 -6.64 -4.52 -5.35
C GLU A 104 -5.57 -3.95 -6.32
N GLY A 105 -4.51 -4.71 -6.60
CA GLY A 105 -3.40 -4.28 -7.46
C GLY A 105 -2.35 -3.42 -6.76
N ILE A 106 -2.59 -3.00 -5.51
CA ILE A 106 -1.69 -2.19 -4.69
C ILE A 106 -0.82 -3.10 -3.82
N GLU A 107 0.44 -2.75 -3.69
CA GLU A 107 1.43 -3.48 -2.90
C GLU A 107 1.70 -2.78 -1.57
N LEU A 108 1.72 -3.56 -0.50
CA LEU A 108 2.17 -3.17 0.82
C LEU A 108 3.45 -3.95 1.14
N LEU A 109 4.58 -3.26 1.21
CA LEU A 109 5.83 -3.80 1.71
C LEU A 109 5.92 -3.53 3.21
N VAL A 110 6.14 -4.58 4.01
CA VAL A 110 6.37 -4.49 5.45
C VAL A 110 7.82 -4.85 5.72
N THR A 111 8.63 -3.87 6.09
CA THR A 111 10.03 -4.07 6.51
C THR A 111 10.07 -4.36 7.99
N PHE A 112 10.80 -5.38 8.43
CA PHE A 112 10.91 -5.77 9.83
C PHE A 112 12.30 -6.30 10.14
N ASN A 113 12.68 -6.28 11.41
CA ASN A 113 13.88 -6.93 11.87
C ASN A 113 13.61 -8.44 12.07
N PRO A 114 14.32 -9.34 11.36
CA PRO A 114 13.99 -10.76 11.38
C PRO A 114 14.26 -11.45 12.72
N ALA A 115 15.20 -10.93 13.52
CA ALA A 115 15.55 -11.47 14.82
C ALA A 115 14.54 -11.08 15.93
N THR A 116 14.14 -9.81 15.97
CA THR A 116 13.23 -9.27 16.99
C THR A 116 11.76 -9.31 16.58
N ARG A 117 11.48 -9.56 15.29
CA ARG A 117 10.14 -9.53 14.68
C ARG A 117 9.48 -8.14 14.67
N VAL A 118 10.20 -7.10 15.12
CA VAL A 118 9.70 -5.72 15.19
C VAL A 118 9.63 -5.13 13.79
N VAL A 119 8.50 -4.50 13.48
CA VAL A 119 8.31 -3.80 12.21
C VAL A 119 9.04 -2.47 12.23
N ILE A 120 9.77 -2.22 11.16
CA ILE A 120 10.59 -1.03 10.93
C ILE A 120 9.78 0.01 10.16
N ASP A 121 9.14 -0.38 9.05
CA ASP A 121 8.28 0.49 8.28
C ASP A 121 7.26 -0.27 7.43
N PHE A 122 6.24 0.47 6.99
CA PHE A 122 5.24 0.04 6.02
C PHE A 122 5.34 0.94 4.80
N PHE A 123 5.49 0.40 3.60
CA PHE A 123 5.42 1.15 2.34
C PHE A 123 4.23 0.68 1.51
N VAL A 124 3.36 1.61 1.13
CA VAL A 124 2.24 1.37 0.20
C VAL A 124 2.57 1.99 -1.14
N SER A 125 2.54 1.19 -2.21
CA SER A 125 2.76 1.67 -3.57
C SER A 125 1.63 2.60 -4.05
N THR A 126 1.93 3.47 -5.00
CA THR A 126 0.88 4.13 -5.78
C THR A 126 0.06 3.10 -6.56
N ASP A 127 -1.22 3.41 -6.79
CA ASP A 127 -2.10 2.67 -7.71
C ASP A 127 -2.08 3.24 -9.14
N ASP A 128 -1.26 4.28 -9.39
CA ASP A 128 -1.05 4.81 -10.73
C ASP A 128 -0.29 3.80 -11.62
N PRO A 129 -0.81 3.44 -12.81
CA PRO A 129 -0.18 2.48 -13.70
C PRO A 129 1.24 2.85 -14.18
N SER A 130 1.62 4.12 -14.12
CA SER A 130 2.97 4.58 -14.44
C SER A 130 4.00 4.25 -13.35
N GLY A 131 3.53 3.86 -12.16
CA GLY A 131 4.37 3.67 -10.97
C GLY A 131 4.74 4.96 -10.25
N ALA A 132 4.14 6.09 -10.63
CA ALA A 132 4.38 7.40 -10.04
C ALA A 132 3.09 8.24 -9.96
N THR A 133 2.94 9.07 -8.93
CA THR A 133 1.81 10.01 -8.79
C THR A 133 2.23 11.29 -8.07
N GLU A 134 1.64 12.43 -8.41
CA GLU A 134 1.73 13.66 -7.62
C GLU A 134 0.61 13.75 -6.55
N ASP A 135 -0.39 12.86 -6.63
CA ASP A 135 -1.57 12.86 -5.78
C ASP A 135 -1.30 12.23 -4.41
N LYS A 136 -0.88 13.07 -3.47
CA LYS A 136 -0.67 12.67 -2.08
C LYS A 136 -1.94 12.26 -1.35
N ASP A 137 -3.07 12.90 -1.66
CA ASP A 137 -4.34 12.63 -1.01
C ASP A 137 -4.80 11.21 -1.36
N ARG A 138 -4.58 10.78 -2.60
CA ARG A 138 -4.81 9.39 -3.02
C ARG A 138 -3.96 8.41 -2.24
N LEU A 139 -2.67 8.69 -2.06
CA LEU A 139 -1.76 7.84 -1.27
C LEU A 139 -2.21 7.73 0.20
N ILE A 140 -2.68 8.82 0.79
CA ILE A 140 -3.27 8.84 2.13
C ILE A 140 -4.56 8.00 2.18
N GLU A 141 -5.43 8.13 1.17
CA GLU A 141 -6.69 7.40 1.08
C GLU A 141 -6.47 5.88 1.01
N ILE A 142 -5.61 5.40 0.12
CA ILE A 142 -5.38 3.95 -0.07
C ILE A 142 -4.66 3.31 1.12
N SER A 143 -3.86 4.07 1.86
CA SER A 143 -3.10 3.59 3.03
C SER A 143 -3.82 3.80 4.37
N GLY A 144 -4.89 4.60 4.38
CA GLY A 144 -5.61 4.99 5.59
C GLY A 144 -4.76 5.79 6.58
N LEU A 145 -3.62 6.31 6.17
CA LEU A 145 -2.69 7.03 7.05
C LEU A 145 -3.23 8.42 7.42
N SER A 146 -2.64 9.00 8.45
CA SER A 146 -2.79 10.40 8.79
C SER A 146 -1.42 11.01 9.00
N GLU A 147 -1.16 12.15 8.35
CA GLU A 147 0.12 12.86 8.48
C GLU A 147 0.39 13.35 9.91
N ASN A 148 -0.65 13.53 10.72
CA ASN A 148 -0.58 14.06 12.08
C ASN A 148 -0.79 12.97 13.15
N ALA A 149 -0.47 11.71 12.86
CA ALA A 149 -0.61 10.64 13.83
C ALA A 149 0.46 10.71 14.93
N ASP A 150 0.07 10.37 16.16
CA ASP A 150 0.95 10.41 17.31
C ASP A 150 1.92 9.22 17.38
N ASN A 151 1.55 8.07 16.83
CA ASN A 151 2.26 6.79 16.98
C ASN A 151 3.10 6.34 15.77
N TYR A 152 3.11 7.13 14.68
CA TYR A 152 3.98 6.91 13.53
C TYR A 152 4.26 8.23 12.82
N ARG A 153 5.26 8.25 11.94
CA ARG A 153 5.51 9.35 11.01
C ARG A 153 5.24 8.89 9.58
N VAL A 154 4.71 9.80 8.77
CA VAL A 154 4.44 9.60 7.34
C VAL A 154 5.58 10.18 6.50
N GLU A 155 5.99 9.45 5.46
CA GLU A 155 6.90 9.93 4.42
C GLU A 155 6.37 9.61 3.02
N PHE A 156 6.41 10.57 2.10
CA PHE A 156 6.13 10.28 0.70
C PHE A 156 7.42 9.94 -0.03
N VAL A 157 7.47 8.76 -0.65
CA VAL A 157 8.68 8.24 -1.33
C VAL A 157 8.73 8.82 -2.73
N ARG A 158 9.66 9.75 -2.97
CA ARG A 158 9.81 10.44 -4.26
C ARG A 158 10.37 9.53 -5.34
N THR A 159 9.96 9.75 -6.58
CA THR A 159 10.63 9.11 -7.71
C THR A 159 12.02 9.72 -7.93
N ILE A 160 12.95 8.94 -8.49
CA ILE A 160 14.30 9.41 -8.83
C ILE A 160 14.26 10.34 -10.07
N LYS A 161 13.39 10.03 -11.04
CA LYS A 161 13.33 10.74 -12.33
C LYS A 161 12.67 12.10 -12.22
N ASP A 162 11.62 12.18 -11.42
CA ASP A 162 10.87 13.40 -11.15
C ASP A 162 10.65 13.55 -9.64
N PRO A 163 11.34 14.48 -8.98
CA PRO A 163 11.22 14.66 -7.54
C PRO A 163 9.85 15.18 -7.10
N ASN A 164 9.00 15.68 -8.01
CA ASN A 164 7.65 16.14 -7.66
C ASN A 164 6.64 14.99 -7.56
N SER A 165 6.93 13.86 -8.19
CA SER A 165 6.14 12.65 -8.14
C SER A 165 6.61 11.68 -7.05
N PHE A 166 5.72 10.77 -6.65
CA PHE A 166 5.93 9.76 -5.61
C PHE A 166 5.65 8.35 -6.12
N THR A 167 6.46 7.38 -5.72
CA THR A 167 6.21 5.95 -5.95
C THR A 167 5.26 5.35 -4.92
N GLY A 168 5.07 6.04 -3.78
CA GLY A 168 4.21 5.57 -2.70
C GLY A 168 4.40 6.37 -1.41
N ILE A 169 3.91 5.80 -0.32
CA ILE A 169 3.87 6.41 1.02
C ILE A 169 4.36 5.42 2.07
N LYS A 170 5.17 5.89 3.01
CA LYS A 170 5.68 5.14 4.16
C LYS A 170 5.01 5.57 5.46
N ALA A 171 4.82 4.60 6.34
CA ALA A 171 4.56 4.81 7.76
C ALA A 171 5.69 4.18 8.59
N ILE A 172 6.30 4.99 9.44
CA ILE A 172 7.41 4.61 10.30
C ILE A 172 6.92 4.70 11.76
N PRO A 173 6.73 3.57 12.47
CA PRO A 173 6.36 3.58 13.89
C PRO A 173 7.34 4.42 14.73
N LYS A 174 6.83 5.06 15.80
CA LYS A 174 7.64 5.83 16.77
C LYS A 174 8.04 5.00 17.98
#